data_AF-A0A1C5ATA5-F1
#
_entry.id   AF-A0A1C5ATA5-F1
#
_cell.length_a   1.000
_cell.length_b   1.000
_cell.length_c   1.000
_cell.angle_alpha   90.00
_cell.angle_beta   90.00
_cell.angle_gamma   90.00
#
_symmetry.space_group_name_H-M   'P 1'
#
loop_
_entity.id
_entity.type
_entity.pdbx_description
1 polymer ?
#
loop_
_entity_poly.entity_id
_entity_poly.type
_entity_poly.pdbx_seq_one_letter_code
_entity_poly.pdbx_strand_id
1 'polypeptide(L)'
;MNSGGRARIEGSLAVVNAGPSPITVRSVRAESPTVLIQNLGLTRLIRPGGTGWIGVVVLFQCGEAVGTEPLSMRFSVQTADGQVREARYPAALVGSVWLDRLSGMCEPR
;
A
#
# COMPACT_ATOMS: atom_id res chain seq x y z
N MET A 1 28.10 -5.22 6.93
CA MET A 1 26.82 -5.80 6.49
C MET A 1 25.88 -5.82 7.70
N ASN A 2 24.96 -4.86 7.81
CA ASN A 2 23.94 -4.89 8.87
C ASN A 2 22.75 -5.71 8.36
N SER A 3 22.87 -7.03 8.48
CA SER A 3 22.06 -8.04 7.78
C SER A 3 20.72 -8.40 8.46
N GLY A 4 20.09 -7.52 9.24
CA GLY A 4 18.91 -7.91 10.04
C GLY A 4 17.90 -6.83 10.37
N GLY A 5 18.02 -5.62 9.82
CA GLY A 5 17.12 -4.51 10.12
C GLY A 5 15.82 -4.55 9.31
N ARG A 6 14.73 -4.05 9.89
CA ARG A 6 13.51 -3.69 9.13
C ARG A 6 13.33 -2.19 9.15
N ALA A 7 13.19 -1.59 7.98
CA ALA A 7 12.76 -0.20 7.87
C ALA A 7 11.23 -0.14 7.91
N ARG A 8 10.70 0.82 8.65
CA ARG A 8 9.27 1.07 8.80
C ARG A 8 8.98 2.52 8.47
N ILE A 9 8.03 2.75 7.57
CA ILE A 9 7.47 4.09 7.35
C ILE A 9 5.96 4.04 7.38
N GLU A 10 5.36 5.15 7.81
CA GLU A 10 3.94 5.39 7.65
C GLU A 10 3.72 6.32 6.46
N GLY A 11 2.68 6.04 5.70
CA GLY A 11 2.37 6.74 4.46
C GLY A 11 0.88 6.79 4.21
N SER A 12 0.50 7.31 3.05
CA SER A 12 -0.90 7.36 2.62
C SER A 12 -1.02 6.99 1.15
N LEU A 13 -2.06 6.23 0.82
CA LEU A 13 -2.47 5.92 -0.54
C LEU A 13 -3.65 6.81 -0.93
N ALA A 14 -3.55 7.45 -2.09
CA ALA A 14 -4.70 8.06 -2.74
C ALA A 14 -5.49 6.98 -3.48
N VAL A 15 -6.76 6.78 -3.11
CA VAL A 15 -7.67 5.86 -3.79
C VAL A 15 -8.76 6.68 -4.46
N VAL A 16 -8.89 6.52 -5.78
CA VAL A 16 -9.90 7.22 -6.57
C VAL A 16 -11.06 6.26 -6.87
N ASN A 17 -12.28 6.66 -6.52
CA ASN A 17 -13.47 5.93 -6.95
C ASN A 17 -13.92 6.46 -8.32
N ALA A 18 -13.46 5.80 -9.38
CA ALA A 18 -13.88 6.12 -10.74
C ALA A 18 -15.26 5.52 -11.12
N GLY A 19 -15.92 4.80 -10.21
CA GLY A 19 -17.22 4.19 -10.43
C GLY A 19 -18.39 5.15 -10.17
N PRO A 20 -19.61 4.76 -10.58
CA PRO A 20 -20.81 5.58 -10.44
C PRO A 20 -21.43 5.54 -9.02
N SER A 21 -21.01 4.59 -8.18
CA SER A 21 -21.61 4.33 -6.86
C SER A 21 -20.57 4.48 -5.74
N PRO A 22 -20.97 4.87 -4.51
CA PRO A 22 -20.04 4.95 -3.39
C PRO A 22 -19.45 3.59 -3.05
N ILE A 23 -18.21 3.61 -2.57
CA ILE A 23 -17.50 2.43 -2.08
C ILE A 23 -16.94 2.69 -0.69
N THR A 24 -16.84 1.65 0.12
CA THR A 24 -16.10 1.67 1.38
C THR A 24 -14.88 0.78 1.25
N VAL A 25 -13.70 1.37 1.26
CA VAL A 25 -12.43 0.62 1.34
C VAL A 25 -12.30 0.11 2.77
N ARG A 26 -12.28 -1.21 2.95
CA ARG A 26 -12.18 -1.88 4.26
C ARG A 26 -10.75 -2.18 4.65
N SER A 27 -9.94 -2.63 3.68
CA SER A 27 -8.53 -2.91 3.89
C SER A 27 -7.74 -2.77 2.60
N VAL A 28 -6.43 -2.58 2.77
CA VAL A 28 -5.45 -2.54 1.68
C VAL A 28 -4.24 -3.35 2.11
N ARG A 29 -3.78 -4.26 1.24
CA ARG A 29 -2.57 -5.05 1.49
C ARG A 29 -1.80 -5.31 0.20
N ALA A 30 -0.48 -5.21 0.26
CA ALA A 30 0.43 -5.80 -0.72
C ALA A 30 1.61 -6.46 -0.01
N GLU A 31 2.16 -7.49 -0.64
CA GLU A 31 3.22 -8.29 -0.06
C GLU A 31 4.12 -8.85 -1.14
N SER A 32 5.41 -8.83 -0.88
CA SER A 32 6.48 -9.53 -1.58
C SER A 32 7.46 -10.08 -0.53
N PRO A 33 8.48 -10.85 -0.93
CA PRO A 33 9.49 -11.33 0.02
C PRO A 33 10.15 -10.21 0.84
N THR A 34 10.32 -9.01 0.25
CA THR A 34 11.06 -7.90 0.86
C THR A 34 10.18 -6.76 1.38
N VAL A 35 8.90 -6.72 0.99
CA VAL A 35 8.01 -5.59 1.29
C VAL A 35 6.64 -6.05 1.77
N LEU A 36 6.15 -5.42 2.83
CA LEU A 36 4.77 -5.54 3.29
C LEU A 36 4.14 -4.15 3.40
N ILE A 37 3.01 -3.96 2.72
CA ILE A 37 2.16 -2.78 2.84
C ILE A 37 0.83 -3.22 3.45
N GLN A 38 0.37 -2.54 4.49
CA GLN A 38 -0.94 -2.80 5.09
C GLN A 38 -1.57 -1.51 5.62
N ASN A 39 -2.91 -1.42 5.54
CA ASN A 39 -3.63 -0.25 6.06
C ASN A 39 -3.56 -0.16 7.60
N LEU A 40 -3.65 1.06 8.13
CA LEU A 40 -3.64 1.34 9.58
C LEU A 40 -4.98 1.04 10.27
N GLY A 41 -5.79 0.13 9.72
CA GLY A 41 -7.06 -0.33 10.31
C GLY A 41 -8.28 0.55 10.10
N LEU A 42 -8.13 1.73 9.49
CA LEU A 42 -9.26 2.62 9.20
C LEU A 42 -9.96 2.23 7.89
N THR A 43 -11.29 2.18 7.92
CA THR A 43 -12.11 2.09 6.70
C THR A 43 -12.37 3.48 6.13
N ARG A 44 -12.61 3.57 4.83
CA ARG A 44 -12.85 4.84 4.15
C ARG A 44 -13.99 4.76 3.14
N LEU A 45 -15.04 5.53 3.37
CA LEU A 45 -16.07 5.80 2.37
C LEU A 45 -15.52 6.77 1.32
N ILE A 46 -15.65 6.41 0.04
CA ILE A 46 -15.23 7.21 -1.11
C ILE A 46 -16.43 7.36 -2.04
N ARG A 47 -16.92 8.58 -2.18
CA ARG A 47 -18.03 8.93 -3.07
C ARG A 47 -17.64 8.76 -4.55
N PRO A 48 -18.61 8.61 -5.47
CA PRO A 48 -18.36 8.61 -6.91
C PRO A 48 -17.50 9.81 -7.34
N GLY A 49 -16.48 9.57 -8.16
CA GLY A 49 -15.53 10.59 -8.62
C GLY A 49 -14.58 11.15 -7.55
N GLY A 50 -14.71 10.69 -6.30
CA GLY A 50 -13.94 11.20 -5.17
C GLY A 50 -12.61 10.50 -4.96
N THR A 51 -11.75 11.13 -4.14
CA THR A 51 -10.50 10.56 -3.65
C THR A 51 -10.57 10.35 -2.14
N GLY A 52 -10.17 9.16 -1.69
CA GLY A 52 -9.96 8.84 -0.28
C GLY A 52 -8.50 8.60 0.01
N TRP A 53 -7.99 9.18 1.09
CA TRP A 53 -6.65 8.90 1.60
C TRP A 53 -6.71 7.73 2.60
N ILE A 54 -5.95 6.68 2.33
CA ILE A 54 -5.84 5.50 3.19
C ILE A 54 -4.46 5.50 3.84
N GLY A 55 -4.40 5.65 5.16
CA GLY A 55 -3.17 5.50 5.91
C GLY A 55 -2.65 4.06 5.84
N VAL A 56 -1.37 3.91 5.55
CA VAL A 56 -0.69 2.61 5.47
C VAL A 56 0.61 2.62 6.26
N VAL A 57 1.02 1.44 6.71
CA VAL A 57 2.40 1.18 7.07
C VAL A 57 3.08 0.38 5.96
N VAL A 58 4.31 0.77 5.65
CA VAL A 58 5.21 0.03 4.76
C VAL A 58 6.36 -0.51 5.61
N LEU A 59 6.57 -1.81 5.52
CA LEU A 59 7.67 -2.53 6.16
C LEU A 59 8.59 -3.09 5.08
N PHE A 60 9.89 -2.88 5.26
CA PHE A 60 10.92 -3.23 4.30
C PHE A 60 12.05 -4.01 4.97
N GLN A 61 12.48 -5.10 4.36
CA GLN A 61 13.60 -5.90 4.84
C GLN A 61 14.92 -5.32 4.31
N CYS A 62 15.76 -4.76 5.19
CA CYS A 62 17.05 -4.21 4.78
C CYS A 62 18.02 -5.32 4.35
N GLY A 63 18.86 -5.02 3.35
CA GLY A 63 19.88 -5.94 2.84
C GLY A 63 19.39 -6.89 1.74
N GLU A 64 18.09 -6.85 1.39
CA GLU A 64 17.53 -7.58 0.26
C GLU A 64 17.17 -6.62 -0.88
N ALA A 65 17.34 -7.08 -2.12
CA ALA A 65 16.97 -6.31 -3.29
C ALA A 65 15.45 -6.21 -3.43
N VAL A 66 14.95 -5.02 -3.76
CA VAL A 66 13.53 -4.84 -4.07
C VAL A 66 13.26 -5.45 -5.45
N GLY A 67 12.23 -6.29 -5.54
CA GLY A 67 11.79 -6.80 -6.83
C GLY A 67 11.42 -5.66 -7.78
N THR A 68 11.72 -5.84 -9.07
CA THR A 68 11.36 -4.88 -10.13
C THR A 68 9.89 -5.03 -10.54
N GLU A 69 9.27 -6.16 -10.23
CA GLU A 69 7.88 -6.43 -10.54
C GLU A 69 6.94 -5.57 -9.69
N PRO A 70 5.87 -5.00 -10.27
CA PRO A 70 4.86 -4.26 -9.52
C PRO A 70 4.22 -5.12 -8.43
N LEU A 71 4.08 -4.55 -7.24
CA LEU A 71 3.34 -5.18 -6.16
C LEU A 71 1.84 -5.22 -6.47
N SER A 72 1.22 -6.37 -6.27
CA SER A 72 -0.23 -6.50 -6.37
C SER A 72 -0.91 -5.94 -5.12
N MET A 73 -1.39 -4.71 -5.21
CA MET A 73 -2.20 -4.07 -4.18
C MET A 73 -3.60 -4.67 -4.17
N ARG A 74 -3.97 -5.36 -3.09
CA ARG A 74 -5.30 -5.92 -2.88
C ARG A 74 -6.12 -4.98 -2.00
N PHE A 75 -7.29 -4.61 -2.49
CA PHE A 75 -8.26 -3.79 -1.80
C PHE A 75 -9.48 -4.64 -1.47
N SER A 76 -9.89 -4.68 -0.20
CA SER A 76 -11.22 -5.16 0.16
C SER A 76 -12.17 -3.98 0.12
N VAL A 77 -13.17 -4.04 -0.77
CA VAL A 77 -14.08 -2.94 -1.04
C VAL A 77 -15.51 -3.40 -0.80
N GLN A 78 -16.24 -2.71 0.07
CA GLN A 78 -17.68 -2.87 0.20
C GLN A 78 -18.39 -1.93 -0.77
N THR A 79 -19.25 -2.47 -1.60
CA THR A 79 -20.03 -1.73 -2.58
C THR A 79 -21.40 -1.34 -2.03
N ALA A 80 -22.12 -0.48 -2.77
CA ALA A 80 -23.43 0.05 -2.35
C ALA A 80 -24.51 -1.03 -2.13
N ASP A 81 -24.38 -2.19 -2.76
CA ASP A 81 -25.21 -3.39 -2.55
C ASP A 81 -24.86 -4.17 -1.26
N GLY A 82 -23.94 -3.64 -0.45
CA GLY A 82 -23.46 -4.28 0.78
C GLY A 82 -22.47 -5.42 0.56
N GLN A 83 -22.18 -5.80 -0.69
CA GLN A 83 -21.26 -6.89 -1.01
C GLN A 83 -19.81 -6.45 -0.82
N VAL A 84 -18.96 -7.39 -0.38
CA VAL A 84 -17.52 -7.18 -0.30
C VAL A 84 -16.86 -7.81 -1.52
N ARG A 85 -16.08 -7.01 -2.25
CA ARG A 85 -15.35 -7.40 -3.46
C ARG A 85 -13.87 -7.13 -3.29
N GLU A 86 -13.03 -7.94 -3.92
CA GLU A 86 -11.59 -7.68 -4.01
C GLU A 86 -11.29 -6.93 -5.31
N ALA A 87 -10.53 -5.85 -5.22
CA ALA A 87 -9.93 -5.17 -6.37
C ALA A 87 -8.41 -5.30 -6.29
N ARG A 88 -7.75 -5.45 -7.45
CA ARG A 88 -6.30 -5.56 -7.55
C ARG A 88 -5.75 -4.42 -8.40
N TYR A 89 -4.64 -3.83 -7.96
CA TYR A 89 -3.95 -2.80 -8.72
C TYR A 89 -2.42 -2.99 -8.64
N PRO A 90 -1.70 -3.00 -9.77
CA PRO A 90 -0.25 -3.09 -9.75
C PRO A 90 0.37 -1.77 -9.28
N ALA A 91 1.25 -1.81 -8.29
CA ALA A 91 1.98 -0.67 -7.77
C ALA A 91 3.49 -0.87 -7.91
N ALA A 92 4.13 -0.07 -8.75
CA ALA A 92 5.59 -0.07 -8.85
C ALA A 92 6.19 0.60 -7.60
N LEU A 93 7.13 -0.09 -6.95
CA LEU A 93 7.92 0.47 -5.85
C LEU A 93 9.21 1.12 -6.33
N VAL A 94 9.83 0.56 -7.37
CA VAL A 94 11.03 1.13 -7.97
C VAL A 94 10.72 2.52 -8.53
N GLY A 95 11.54 3.51 -8.17
CA GLY A 95 11.32 4.91 -8.53
C GLY A 95 10.22 5.61 -7.71
N SER A 96 9.66 4.94 -6.70
CA SER A 96 8.72 5.58 -5.77
C SER A 96 9.45 6.32 -4.66
N VAL A 97 8.86 7.42 -4.18
CA VAL A 97 9.33 8.18 -3.01
C VAL A 97 9.42 7.34 -1.72
N TRP A 98 8.73 6.20 -1.67
CA TRP A 98 8.82 5.28 -0.55
C TRP A 98 10.12 4.49 -0.58
N LEU A 99 10.55 4.04 -1.76
CA LEU A 99 11.79 3.29 -1.89
C LEU A 99 12.99 4.15 -1.51
N ASP A 100 13.07 5.38 -2.01
CA ASP A 100 14.19 6.28 -1.68
C ASP A 100 14.33 6.49 -0.17
N ARG A 101 13.19 6.70 0.50
CA ARG A 101 13.15 6.91 1.96
C ARG A 101 13.50 5.64 2.73
N LEU A 102 13.02 4.48 2.29
CA LEU A 102 13.32 3.20 2.92
C LEU A 102 14.79 2.82 2.76
N SER A 103 15.37 3.03 1.58
CA SER A 103 16.78 2.80 1.29
C SER A 103 17.68 3.62 2.21
N GLY A 104 17.41 4.93 2.37
CA GLY A 104 18.17 5.79 3.28
C GLY A 104 18.05 5.39 4.76
N MET A 105 17.00 4.66 5.16
CA MET A 105 16.89 4.10 6.51
C MET A 105 17.67 2.79 6.70
N CYS A 106 18.03 2.12 5.60
CA CYS A 106 18.80 0.88 5.61
C CYS A 106 20.31 1.09 5.40
N GLU A 107 20.74 2.31 5.08
CA GLU A 107 22.16 2.65 4.97
C GLU A 107 22.84 2.62 6.34
N PRO A 108 24.02 1.98 6.47
CA PRO A 108 24.81 2.08 7.68
C PRO A 108 25.25 3.54 7.88
N ARG A 109 25.06 4.07 9.09
CA ARG A 109 25.61 5.36 9.51
C ARG A 109 27.12 5.33 9.61
#